data_AF-A0A6I9MP68-F1
#
_entry.id   AF-A0A6I9MP68-F1
#
_cell.length_a   1.000
_cell.length_b   1.000
_cell.length_c   1.000
_cell.angle_alpha   90.00
_cell.angle_beta   90.00
_cell.angle_gamma   90.00
#
_symmetry.space_group_name_H-M   'P 1'
#
loop_
_entity.id
_entity.type
_entity.pdbx_description
1 polymer ?
#
loop_
_entity_poly.entity_id
_entity_poly.type
_entity_poly.pdbx_seq_one_letter_code
_entity_poly.pdbx_strand_id
1 'polypeptide(L)'
;MDPVVFNLALSPVIDGDFIPDDPSKLFNNMADIDYMAGVNDMDGHLFTGLDVLTINSPLVNTPIDDVKRLLAAYTKDKGKAGADNAYSTYTSNWGSNPSRETIKKTVVDIGTDYIFLVPIQAALYLHAANA
;
A
#
# COMPACT_ATOMS: atom_id res chain seq x y z
N MET A 1 -14.04 -2.88 -6.32
CA MET A 1 -13.45 -1.66 -6.90
C MET A 1 -12.23 -2.07 -7.71
N ASP A 2 -11.75 -1.21 -8.60
CA ASP A 2 -10.52 -1.42 -9.34
C ASP A 2 -9.58 -0.22 -9.08
N PRO A 3 -8.67 -0.32 -8.09
CA PRO A 3 -7.81 0.78 -7.70
C PRO A 3 -6.94 1.33 -8.84
N VAL A 4 -6.74 2.65 -8.87
CA VAL A 4 -5.97 3.35 -9.91
C VAL A 4 -4.55 2.79 -10.05
N VAL A 5 -3.93 2.38 -8.94
CA VAL A 5 -2.55 1.82 -8.96
C VAL A 5 -2.43 0.57 -9.84
N PHE A 6 -3.49 -0.24 -9.98
CA PHE A 6 -3.49 -1.44 -10.83
C PHE A 6 -3.69 -1.13 -12.31
N ASN A 7 -4.03 0.12 -12.65
CA ASN A 7 -4.24 0.57 -14.02
C ASN A 7 -3.02 1.33 -14.59
N LEU A 8 -1.90 1.39 -13.85
CA LEU A 8 -0.62 1.93 -14.32
C LEU A 8 0.10 0.91 -15.22
N ALA A 9 -0.42 0.70 -16.42
CA ALA A 9 -0.01 -0.39 -17.31
C ALA A 9 1.38 -0.24 -17.95
N LEU A 10 1.88 0.99 -18.08
CA LEU A 10 3.21 1.25 -18.65
C LEU A 10 4.23 1.46 -17.52
N SER A 11 4.87 0.36 -17.12
CA SER A 11 5.89 0.31 -16.06
C SER A 11 7.05 -0.62 -16.46
N PRO A 12 8.20 -0.58 -15.77
CA PRO A 12 9.30 -1.50 -16.02
C PRO A 12 8.88 -2.98 -15.91
N VAL A 13 9.51 -3.84 -16.70
CA VAL A 13 9.28 -5.30 -16.71
C VAL A 13 10.61 -6.05 -16.53
N ILE A 14 10.55 -7.29 -16.05
CA ILE A 14 11.69 -8.20 -16.04
C ILE A 14 11.96 -8.61 -17.49
N ASP A 15 13.01 -8.06 -18.10
CA ASP A 15 13.35 -8.24 -19.51
C ASP A 15 14.47 -9.26 -19.74
N GLY A 16 15.13 -9.72 -18.67
CA GLY A 16 16.27 -10.65 -18.76
C GLY A 16 17.59 -9.98 -19.16
N ASP A 17 17.62 -8.64 -19.26
CA ASP A 17 18.80 -7.84 -19.63
C ASP A 17 19.00 -6.69 -18.64
N PHE A 18 18.28 -5.57 -18.79
CA PHE A 18 18.38 -4.44 -17.86
C PHE A 18 17.85 -4.81 -16.46
N ILE A 19 16.74 -5.56 -16.41
CA ILE A 19 16.19 -6.19 -15.20
C ILE A 19 16.22 -7.71 -15.39
N PRO A 20 17.31 -8.38 -14.98
CA PRO A 20 17.56 -9.78 -15.32
C PRO A 20 16.73 -10.81 -14.54
N ASP A 21 16.22 -10.47 -13.35
CA ASP A 21 15.31 -11.30 -12.52
C ASP A 21 14.43 -10.37 -11.67
N ASP A 22 13.57 -10.94 -10.82
CA ASP A 22 12.79 -10.21 -9.83
C ASP A 22 13.69 -9.29 -8.98
N PRO A 23 13.35 -7.99 -8.83
CA PRO A 23 14.18 -7.04 -8.09
C PRO A 23 14.56 -7.48 -6.67
N SER A 24 13.72 -8.26 -6.00
CA SER A 24 14.01 -8.76 -4.65
C SER A 24 15.25 -9.66 -4.57
N LYS A 25 15.68 -10.25 -5.69
CA LYS A 25 16.85 -11.14 -5.77
C LYS A 25 18.12 -10.43 -6.24
N LEU A 26 18.03 -9.16 -6.65
CA LEU A 26 19.12 -8.43 -7.28
C LEU A 26 19.91 -7.55 -6.29
N PHE A 27 19.58 -7.60 -5.00
CA PHE A 27 20.22 -6.74 -3.97
C PHE A 27 21.71 -7.03 -3.74
N ASN A 28 22.23 -8.19 -4.16
CA ASN A 28 23.68 -8.42 -4.21
C ASN A 28 24.42 -7.40 -5.09
N ASN A 29 23.75 -6.84 -6.11
CA ASN A 29 24.32 -5.79 -6.97
C ASN A 29 24.41 -4.43 -6.27
N MET A 30 23.81 -4.28 -5.09
CA MET A 30 23.82 -3.05 -4.29
C MET A 30 24.63 -3.17 -2.99
N ALA A 31 25.38 -4.27 -2.81
CA ALA A 31 26.14 -4.56 -1.59
C ALA A 31 27.08 -3.40 -1.19
N ASP A 32 27.79 -2.83 -2.17
CA ASP A 32 28.76 -1.76 -1.94
C ASP A 32 28.19 -0.35 -2.22
N ILE A 33 26.86 -0.20 -2.25
CA ILE A 33 26.18 1.08 -2.51
C ILE A 33 25.51 1.57 -1.23
N ASP A 34 25.97 2.70 -0.70
CA ASP A 34 25.27 3.41 0.37
C ASP A 34 23.87 3.81 -0.11
N TYR A 35 22.83 3.38 0.62
CA TYR A 35 21.44 3.54 0.20
C TYR A 35 20.59 4.18 1.29
N MET A 36 19.82 5.20 0.91
CA MET A 36 18.81 5.83 1.75
C MET A 36 17.49 5.83 1.01
N ALA A 37 16.45 5.28 1.63
CA ALA A 37 15.09 5.30 1.14
C ALA A 37 14.13 5.67 2.27
N GLY A 38 13.02 6.30 1.92
CA GLY A 38 12.00 6.74 2.88
C GLY A 38 10.67 7.00 2.18
N VAL A 39 9.65 7.25 2.98
CA VAL A 39 8.31 7.60 2.54
C VAL A 39 7.81 8.81 3.33
N ASN A 40 6.88 9.57 2.77
CA ASN A 40 6.21 10.62 3.52
C ASN A 40 5.04 10.03 4.31
N ASP A 41 4.69 10.73 5.39
CA ASP A 41 3.38 10.52 6.01
C ASP A 41 2.28 10.76 4.96
N MET A 42 1.30 9.86 4.92
CA MET A 42 0.18 9.89 3.98
C MET A 42 0.55 9.87 2.48
N ASP A 43 1.67 9.26 2.07
CA ASP A 43 2.08 9.16 0.64
C ASP A 43 0.99 8.52 -0.25
N GLY A 44 0.15 7.64 0.32
CA GLY A 44 -0.98 7.03 -0.36
C GLY A 44 -2.19 7.94 -0.59
N HIS A 45 -2.21 9.15 -0.04
CA HIS A 45 -3.39 10.04 -0.06
C HIS A 45 -3.84 10.38 -1.49
N LEU A 46 -2.90 10.63 -2.41
CA LEU A 46 -3.23 10.96 -3.80
C LEU A 46 -3.98 9.81 -4.48
N PHE A 47 -3.45 8.58 -4.39
CA PHE A 47 -4.02 7.40 -5.03
C PHE A 47 -5.36 7.02 -4.40
N THR A 48 -5.38 6.89 -3.07
CA THR A 48 -6.60 6.54 -2.34
C THR A 48 -7.68 7.60 -2.46
N GLY A 49 -7.31 8.86 -2.67
CA GLY A 49 -8.23 9.95 -2.95
C GLY A 49 -8.95 9.83 -4.30
N LEU A 50 -8.38 9.10 -5.25
CA LEU A 50 -9.02 8.75 -6.53
C LEU A 50 -9.90 7.50 -6.39
N ASP A 51 -9.48 6.54 -5.56
CA ASP A 51 -10.20 5.29 -5.34
C ASP A 51 -11.42 5.45 -4.42
N VAL A 52 -11.30 6.29 -3.39
CA VAL A 52 -12.31 6.56 -2.36
C VAL A 52 -12.50 8.07 -2.23
N LEU A 53 -13.26 8.66 -3.16
CA LEU A 53 -13.45 10.12 -3.28
C LEU A 53 -13.90 10.83 -2.00
N THR A 54 -14.59 10.11 -1.09
CA THR A 54 -15.15 10.70 0.14
C THR A 54 -14.07 11.11 1.14
N ILE A 55 -12.84 10.58 1.07
CA ILE A 55 -11.77 10.95 2.00
C ILE A 55 -11.42 12.44 1.90
N ASN A 56 -11.44 12.99 0.68
CA ASN A 56 -11.17 14.40 0.38
C ASN A 56 -12.34 15.35 0.71
N SER A 57 -13.51 14.82 1.07
CA SER A 57 -14.71 15.63 1.27
C SER A 57 -14.95 15.96 2.76
N PRO A 58 -14.73 17.19 3.23
CA PRO A 58 -14.73 17.51 4.67
C PRO A 58 -16.08 17.32 5.35
N LEU A 59 -17.19 17.34 4.60
CA LEU A 59 -18.56 17.20 5.14
C LEU A 59 -19.17 15.82 4.88
N VAL A 60 -18.48 14.95 4.13
CA VAL A 60 -19.00 13.64 3.74
C VAL A 60 -18.32 12.55 4.56
N ASN A 61 -19.13 11.64 5.10
CA ASN A 61 -18.64 10.45 5.79
C ASN A 61 -18.16 9.43 4.76
N THR A 62 -17.04 8.78 5.05
CA THR A 62 -16.58 7.62 4.29
C THR A 62 -17.26 6.37 4.85
N PRO A 63 -18.05 5.63 4.05
CA PRO A 63 -18.62 4.35 4.46
C PRO A 63 -17.56 3.34 4.88
N ILE A 64 -17.82 2.58 5.93
CA ILE A 64 -16.95 1.45 6.35
C ILE A 64 -16.80 0.42 5.21
N ASP A 65 -17.84 0.25 4.39
CA ASP A 65 -17.80 -0.67 3.26
C ASP A 65 -16.80 -0.23 2.18
N ASP A 66 -16.45 1.05 2.08
CA ASP A 66 -15.38 1.48 1.17
C ASP A 66 -14.01 1.00 1.67
N VAL A 67 -13.78 0.99 2.99
CA VAL A 67 -12.57 0.40 3.60
C VAL A 67 -12.46 -1.09 3.27
N LYS A 68 -13.56 -1.83 3.48
CA LYS A 68 -13.61 -3.27 3.14
C LYS A 68 -13.38 -3.53 1.66
N ARG A 69 -13.98 -2.72 0.78
CA ARG A 69 -13.83 -2.87 -0.68
C ARG A 69 -12.40 -2.58 -1.12
N LEU A 70 -11.71 -1.60 -0.50
CA LEU A 70 -10.32 -1.26 -0.81
C LEU A 70 -9.39 -2.41 -0.41
N LEU A 71 -9.54 -2.90 0.82
CA LEU A 71 -8.79 -4.05 1.32
C LEU A 71 -9.04 -5.30 0.48
N ALA A 72 -10.30 -5.58 0.10
CA ALA A 72 -10.62 -6.70 -0.77
C ALA A 72 -9.98 -6.59 -2.16
N ALA A 73 -9.78 -5.37 -2.68
CA ALA A 73 -9.07 -5.17 -3.94
C ALA A 73 -7.56 -5.40 -3.77
N TYR A 74 -6.93 -4.87 -2.72
CA TYR A 74 -5.50 -5.02 -2.44
C TYR A 74 -5.08 -6.42 -2.01
N THR A 75 -6.01 -7.21 -1.48
CA THR A 75 -5.78 -8.60 -1.05
C THR A 75 -6.42 -9.63 -1.96
N LYS A 76 -6.73 -9.25 -3.21
CA LYS A 76 -7.45 -10.10 -4.17
C LYS A 76 -6.81 -11.48 -4.37
N ASP A 77 -5.48 -11.55 -4.38
CA ASP A 77 -4.69 -12.78 -4.51
C ASP A 77 -4.73 -13.66 -3.25
N LYS A 78 -5.08 -13.09 -2.09
CA LYS A 78 -5.25 -13.80 -0.81
C LYS A 78 -6.70 -14.19 -0.51
N GLY A 79 -7.64 -13.78 -1.37
CA GLY A 79 -9.06 -14.09 -1.25
C GLY A 79 -9.70 -13.56 0.04
N LYS A 80 -10.83 -14.15 0.44
CA LYS A 80 -11.64 -13.68 1.58
C LYS A 80 -10.85 -13.64 2.89
N ALA A 81 -10.02 -14.65 3.16
CA ALA A 81 -9.24 -14.72 4.39
C ALA A 81 -8.22 -13.57 4.49
N GLY A 82 -7.56 -13.23 3.37
CA GLY A 82 -6.67 -12.08 3.33
C GLY A 82 -7.40 -10.76 3.58
N ALA A 83 -8.56 -10.56 2.95
CA ALA A 83 -9.38 -9.37 3.14
C ALA A 83 -9.89 -9.23 4.59
N ASP A 84 -10.38 -10.32 5.19
CA ASP A 84 -10.86 -10.33 6.57
C ASP A 84 -9.74 -10.02 7.56
N ASN A 85 -8.56 -10.65 7.37
CA ASN A 85 -7.39 -10.42 8.22
C ASN A 85 -6.90 -8.97 8.10
N ALA A 86 -6.78 -8.46 6.87
CA ALA A 86 -6.37 -7.08 6.67
C ALA A 86 -7.36 -6.10 7.30
N TYR A 87 -8.67 -6.34 7.15
CA TYR A 87 -9.69 -5.52 7.80
C TYR A 87 -9.56 -5.57 9.33
N SER A 88 -9.38 -6.75 9.92
CA SER A 88 -9.15 -6.90 11.35
C SER A 88 -7.91 -6.14 11.83
N THR A 89 -6.82 -6.17 11.05
CA THR A 89 -5.57 -5.45 11.38
C THR A 89 -5.79 -3.94 11.37
N TYR A 90 -6.32 -3.38 10.28
CA TYR A 90 -6.48 -1.93 10.12
C TYR A 90 -7.57 -1.33 11.03
N THR A 91 -8.55 -2.14 11.44
CA THR A 91 -9.64 -1.69 12.33
C THR A 91 -9.43 -2.05 13.80
N SER A 92 -8.30 -2.68 14.16
CA SER A 92 -8.01 -3.16 15.52
C SER A 92 -8.16 -2.10 16.61
N ASN A 93 -7.88 -0.83 16.28
CA ASN A 93 -7.94 0.31 17.22
C ASN A 93 -9.18 1.21 17.06
N TRP A 94 -10.16 0.84 16.23
CA TRP A 94 -11.32 1.70 15.91
C TRP A 94 -12.33 1.89 17.05
N GLY A 95 -12.31 1.02 18.07
CA GLY A 95 -13.41 0.94 19.03
C GLY A 95 -14.74 0.57 18.34
N SER A 96 -15.86 0.70 19.05
CA SER A 96 -17.18 0.35 18.52
C SER A 96 -17.81 1.41 17.62
N ASN A 97 -17.34 2.66 17.70
CA ASN A 97 -17.87 3.79 16.94
C ASN A 97 -16.72 4.72 16.50
N PRO A 98 -15.94 4.34 15.48
CA PRO A 98 -14.82 5.13 15.00
C PRO A 98 -15.28 6.49 14.48
N SER A 99 -14.46 7.52 14.69
CA SER A 99 -14.75 8.85 14.15
C SER A 99 -14.64 8.89 12.62
N ARG A 100 -15.26 9.89 11.99
CA ARG A 100 -15.09 10.14 10.55
C ARG A 100 -13.61 10.31 10.17
N GLU A 101 -12.85 11.00 11.01
CA GLU A 101 -11.42 11.22 10.77
C GLU A 101 -10.65 9.90 10.83
N THR A 102 -10.96 9.04 11.81
CA THR A 102 -10.37 7.72 11.96
C THR A 102 -10.57 6.87 10.70
N ILE A 103 -11.80 6.78 10.19
CA ILE A 103 -12.08 5.97 8.98
C ILE A 103 -11.30 6.51 7.77
N LYS A 104 -11.27 7.83 7.59
CA LYS A 104 -10.56 8.46 6.47
C LYS A 104 -9.05 8.26 6.54
N LYS A 105 -8.46 8.45 7.73
CA LYS A 105 -7.03 8.18 7.96
C LYS A 105 -6.71 6.73 7.66
N THR A 106 -7.50 5.78 8.15
CA THR A 106 -7.29 4.36 7.85
C THR A 106 -7.32 4.06 6.34
N VAL A 107 -8.19 4.69 5.55
CA VAL A 107 -8.16 4.53 4.08
C VAL A 107 -6.83 5.01 3.49
N VAL A 108 -6.32 6.15 3.96
CA VAL A 108 -5.02 6.70 3.52
C VAL A 108 -3.87 5.81 3.97
N ASP A 109 -3.92 5.30 5.20
CA ASP A 109 -2.91 4.38 5.77
C ASP A 109 -2.82 3.10 4.94
N ILE A 110 -3.98 2.51 4.57
CA ILE A 110 -4.03 1.32 3.70
C ILE A 110 -3.33 1.58 2.36
N GLY A 111 -3.58 2.73 1.74
CA GLY A 111 -2.90 3.12 0.50
C GLY A 111 -1.41 3.34 0.67
N THR A 112 -1.03 4.03 1.74
CA THR A 112 0.36 4.37 2.05
C THR A 112 1.17 3.10 2.29
N ASP A 113 0.64 2.20 3.11
CA ASP A 113 1.27 0.92 3.42
C ASP A 113 1.44 0.04 2.19
N TYR A 114 0.35 -0.16 1.44
CA TYR A 114 0.35 -1.08 0.30
C TYR A 114 1.22 -0.58 -0.86
N ILE A 115 1.14 0.71 -1.20
CA ILE A 115 1.80 1.26 -2.39
C ILE A 115 3.25 1.65 -2.10
N PHE A 116 3.56 2.14 -0.89
CA PHE A 116 4.85 2.79 -0.61
C PHE A 116 5.59 2.22 0.60
N LEU A 117 5.01 2.31 1.80
CA LEU A 117 5.74 2.06 3.04
C LEU A 117 6.22 0.60 3.15
N VAL A 118 5.35 -0.39 2.94
CA VAL A 118 5.74 -1.81 3.05
C VAL A 118 6.78 -2.19 1.98
N PRO A 119 6.63 -1.81 0.68
CA PRO A 119 7.68 -2.01 -0.31
C PRO A 119 9.04 -1.38 0.06
N ILE A 120 9.06 -0.15 0.57
CA ILE A 120 10.30 0.53 0.97
C ILE A 120 10.94 -0.14 2.19
N GLN A 121 10.14 -0.56 3.17
CA GLN A 121 10.65 -1.33 4.30
C GLN A 121 11.29 -2.63 3.82
N ALA A 122 10.62 -3.38 2.95
CA ALA A 122 11.17 -4.63 2.39
C ALA A 122 12.48 -4.38 1.62
N ALA A 123 12.55 -3.30 0.82
CA ALA A 123 13.77 -2.92 0.10
C ALA A 123 14.93 -2.59 1.05
N LEU A 124 14.67 -1.84 2.13
CA LEU A 124 15.69 -1.52 3.14
C LEU A 124 16.16 -2.78 3.89
N TYR A 125 15.25 -3.71 4.21
CA TYR A 125 15.62 -5.00 4.81
C TYR A 125 16.50 -5.83 3.87
N LEU A 126 16.16 -5.89 2.57
CA LEU A 126 16.95 -6.61 1.57
C LEU A 126 18.33 -5.97 1.37
N HIS A 127 18.41 -4.63 1.31
CA HIS A 127 19.69 -3.93 1.21
C HIS A 127 20.57 -4.22 2.42
N ALA A 128 20.04 -4.05 3.64
CA ALA A 128 20.80 -4.32 4.86
C ALA A 128 21.23 -5.79 5.02
N ALA A 129 20.52 -6.74 4.42
CA ALA A 129 20.87 -8.17 4.45
C ALA A 129 21.93 -8.57 3.42
N ASN A 130 22.22 -7.72 2.44
CA ASN A 130 23.19 -7.99 1.36
C ASN A 130 24.33 -6.95 1.31
N ALA A 131 24.34 -5.97 2.23
CA ALA A 131 25.40 -4.97 2.41
C ALA A 131 26.51 -5.47 3.36
#